data_AF-A0A4Q2RQK8-F1
#
_entry.id   AF-A0A4Q2RQK8-F1
#
_cell.length_a   1.000
_cell.length_b   1.000
_cell.length_c   1.000
_cell.angle_alpha   90.00
_cell.angle_beta   90.00
_cell.angle_gamma   90.00
#
_symmetry.space_group_name_H-M   'P 1'
#
loop_
_entity.id
_entity.type
_entity.pdbx_description
1 polymer ?
#
loop_
_entity_poly.entity_id
_entity_poly.type
_entity_poly.pdbx_seq_one_letter_code
_entity_poly.pdbx_strand_id
1 'polypeptide(L)'
;MSSHGTAPTWLPAGFRHPTRVEVPFGHHLRPIRAEDTDLDMVAVMGSRERLWSIYGAAWGWPPADMTHEDDRADLARHAAEMETHESFNYALFDTDETALLGCVYIDPPEKPGADAEISWWVVDECVGTELEAALDDLVPRWIAEDWPLDRPRYVGRDLTWDAWMALPDLPS
;
A
#
# COMPACT_ATOMS: atom_id res chain seq x y z
N MET A 1 26.39 1.28 -31.89
CA MET A 1 24.96 1.32 -31.52
C MET A 1 24.85 0.66 -30.16
N SER A 2 24.89 1.45 -29.10
CA SER A 2 24.78 0.92 -27.75
C SER A 2 23.30 0.82 -27.41
N SER A 3 22.76 -0.39 -27.43
CA SER A 3 21.45 -0.67 -26.85
C SER A 3 21.56 -0.41 -25.36
N HIS A 4 21.02 0.72 -24.91
CA HIS A 4 20.69 0.91 -23.50
C HIS A 4 19.47 0.02 -23.27
N GLY A 5 19.70 -1.19 -22.79
CA GLY A 5 18.63 -2.02 -22.27
C GLY A 5 18.07 -1.30 -21.05
N THR A 6 16.91 -0.67 -21.19
CA THR A 6 16.11 -0.26 -20.03
C THR A 6 15.90 -1.53 -19.20
N ALA A 7 16.22 -1.48 -17.91
CA ALA A 7 15.86 -2.57 -17.01
C ALA A 7 14.36 -2.87 -17.21
N PRO A 8 13.95 -4.15 -17.24
CA PRO A 8 12.53 -4.47 -17.32
C PRO A 8 11.84 -3.83 -16.10
N THR A 9 10.86 -2.98 -16.36
CA THR A 9 9.94 -2.49 -15.33
C THR A 9 9.21 -3.69 -14.74
N TRP A 10 8.91 -3.68 -13.44
CA TRP A 10 8.22 -4.79 -12.77
C TRP A 10 6.80 -5.00 -13.31
N LEU A 11 6.23 -4.00 -13.98
CA LEU A 11 4.96 -4.07 -14.69
C LEU A 11 5.12 -3.96 -16.22
N PRO A 12 4.22 -4.59 -17.01
CA PRO A 12 4.21 -4.47 -18.46
C PRO A 12 3.99 -3.03 -18.94
N ALA A 13 4.64 -2.66 -20.05
CA ALA A 13 4.41 -1.38 -20.70
C ALA A 13 2.93 -1.19 -21.07
N GLY A 14 2.34 -0.07 -20.67
CA GLY A 14 0.94 0.25 -20.93
C GLY A 14 -0.07 -0.37 -19.97
N PHE A 15 0.39 -1.04 -18.91
CA PHE A 15 -0.47 -1.38 -17.76
C PHE A 15 -1.19 -0.11 -17.28
N ARG A 16 -2.45 -0.28 -16.86
CA ARG A 16 -3.27 0.80 -16.30
C ARG A 16 -3.75 0.34 -14.95
N HIS A 17 -3.21 0.93 -13.90
CA HIS A 17 -3.64 0.62 -12.54
C HIS A 17 -5.10 1.05 -12.33
N PRO A 18 -5.89 0.32 -11.53
CA PRO A 18 -7.25 0.71 -11.18
C PRO A 18 -7.29 2.08 -10.50
N THR A 19 -8.23 2.96 -10.86
CA THR A 19 -8.37 4.27 -10.20
C THR A 19 -9.44 4.27 -9.09
N ARG A 20 -10.21 3.18 -9.00
CA ARG A 20 -11.23 2.93 -7.99
C ARG A 20 -11.52 1.44 -7.92
N VAL A 21 -11.63 0.90 -6.71
CA VAL A 21 -12.02 -0.50 -6.46
C VAL A 21 -13.09 -0.51 -5.39
N GLU A 22 -14.24 -1.11 -5.69
CA GLU A 22 -15.34 -1.17 -4.73
C GLU A 22 -15.04 -2.17 -3.61
N VAL A 23 -15.31 -1.73 -2.38
CA VAL A 23 -15.23 -2.54 -1.16
C VAL A 23 -16.66 -2.64 -0.61
N PRO A 24 -17.06 -3.79 -0.02
CA PRO A 24 -18.38 -3.92 0.60
C PRO A 24 -18.73 -2.83 1.61
N PHE A 25 -20.02 -2.75 1.95
CA PHE A 25 -20.57 -1.79 2.92
C PHE A 25 -20.46 -0.32 2.52
N GLY A 26 -20.34 -0.03 1.23
CA GLY A 26 -20.25 1.33 0.71
C GLY A 26 -18.87 1.95 0.90
N HIS A 27 -17.81 1.14 0.80
CA HIS A 27 -16.44 1.61 0.88
C HIS A 27 -15.76 1.49 -0.48
N HIS A 28 -14.63 2.15 -0.65
CA HIS A 28 -13.83 1.98 -1.86
C HIS A 28 -12.37 2.26 -1.61
N LEU A 29 -11.52 1.64 -2.42
CA LEU A 29 -10.12 2.00 -2.56
C LEU A 29 -9.96 2.97 -3.73
N ARG A 30 -9.07 3.96 -3.59
CA ARG A 30 -8.58 4.76 -4.71
C ARG A 30 -7.13 5.20 -4.47
N PRO A 31 -6.38 5.58 -5.52
CA PRO A 31 -5.07 6.21 -5.35
C PRO A 31 -5.11 7.34 -4.33
N ILE A 32 -4.16 7.31 -3.39
CA ILE A 32 -3.99 8.37 -2.40
C ILE A 32 -3.48 9.65 -3.07
N ARG A 33 -3.83 10.80 -2.49
CA ARG A 33 -3.48 12.13 -3.01
C ARG A 33 -2.96 13.01 -1.88
N ALA A 34 -2.18 14.02 -2.23
CA ALA A 34 -1.73 15.01 -1.27
C ALA A 34 -2.91 15.75 -0.59
N GLU A 35 -4.07 15.86 -1.26
CA GLU A 35 -5.28 16.47 -0.69
C GLU A 35 -5.91 15.64 0.44
N ASP A 36 -5.53 14.37 0.60
CA ASP A 36 -6.08 13.48 1.63
C ASP A 36 -5.42 13.67 3.01
N THR A 37 -4.38 14.52 3.12
CA THR A 37 -3.54 14.70 4.33
C THR A 37 -4.38 14.90 5.60
N ASP A 38 -5.47 15.67 5.54
CA ASP A 38 -6.29 15.93 6.74
C ASP A 38 -6.99 14.65 7.26
N LEU A 39 -7.37 13.75 6.36
CA LEU A 39 -7.99 12.47 6.69
C LEU A 39 -6.94 11.42 7.05
N ASP A 40 -5.82 11.39 6.30
CA ASP A 40 -4.72 10.44 6.52
C ASP A 40 -4.06 10.68 7.88
N MET A 41 -3.79 11.95 8.24
CA MET A 41 -3.25 12.29 9.55
C MET A 41 -4.11 11.77 10.70
N VAL A 42 -5.44 11.82 10.56
CA VAL A 42 -6.37 11.29 11.57
C VAL A 42 -6.26 9.76 11.63
N ALA A 43 -6.28 9.09 10.49
CA ALA A 43 -6.21 7.64 10.40
C ALA A 43 -4.89 7.07 10.94
N VAL A 44 -3.78 7.62 10.45
CA VAL A 44 -2.42 7.17 10.77
C VAL A 44 -2.07 7.49 12.22
N MET A 45 -2.34 8.72 12.69
CA MET A 45 -1.99 9.07 14.06
C MET A 45 -2.96 8.53 15.09
N GLY A 46 -4.23 8.34 14.73
CA GLY A 46 -5.20 7.61 15.55
C GLY A 46 -4.81 6.15 15.77
N SER A 47 -4.15 5.53 14.78
CA SER A 47 -3.74 4.13 14.79
C SER A 47 -2.23 3.92 15.02
N ARG A 48 -1.51 4.99 15.39
CA ARG A 48 -0.04 5.08 15.31
C ARG A 48 0.67 3.95 16.03
N GLU A 49 0.26 3.64 17.26
CA GLU A 49 0.96 2.64 18.08
C GLU A 49 0.91 1.25 17.44
N ARG A 50 -0.26 0.86 16.90
CA ARG A 50 -0.37 -0.40 16.18
C ARG A 50 0.39 -0.35 14.87
N LEU A 51 0.22 0.70 14.07
CA LEU A 51 0.91 0.82 12.78
C LEU A 51 2.43 0.78 12.96
N TRP A 52 2.98 1.43 13.97
CA TRP A 52 4.40 1.35 14.31
C TRP A 52 4.83 -0.07 14.70
N SER A 53 3.98 -0.84 15.39
CA SER A 53 4.29 -2.23 15.72
C SER A 53 4.36 -3.15 14.50
N ILE A 54 3.72 -2.77 13.39
CA ILE A 54 3.70 -3.51 12.13
C ILE A 54 4.84 -3.05 11.21
N TYR A 55 4.93 -1.74 10.97
CA TYR A 55 5.79 -1.15 9.93
C TYR A 55 7.04 -0.47 10.48
N GLY A 56 7.09 -0.15 11.78
CA GLY A 56 8.15 0.70 12.34
C GLY A 56 9.55 0.11 12.21
N ALA A 57 9.69 -1.22 12.28
CA ALA A 57 10.99 -1.88 12.10
C ALA A 57 11.44 -1.91 10.64
N ALA A 58 10.50 -2.07 9.69
CA ALA A 58 10.80 -2.20 8.27
C ALA A 58 10.92 -0.84 7.57
N TRP A 59 10.01 0.08 7.89
CA TRP A 59 9.84 1.36 7.17
C TRP A 59 10.14 2.59 8.03
N GLY A 60 10.30 2.43 9.35
CA GLY A 60 10.43 3.58 10.25
C GLY A 60 9.17 4.45 10.30
N TRP A 61 8.01 3.88 9.97
CA TRP A 61 6.73 4.58 9.85
C TRP A 61 5.63 3.95 10.73
N PRO A 62 4.67 4.73 11.27
CA PRO A 62 4.64 6.19 11.32
C PRO A 62 5.42 6.74 12.52
N PRO A 63 6.33 7.72 12.34
CA PRO A 63 7.10 8.30 13.45
C PRO A 63 6.17 9.02 14.44
N ALA A 64 6.59 9.10 15.70
CA ALA A 64 5.76 9.70 16.76
C ALA A 64 5.58 11.22 16.61
N ASP A 65 6.51 11.87 15.93
CA ASP A 65 6.58 13.30 15.66
C ASP A 65 6.21 13.65 14.21
N MET A 66 5.51 12.75 13.49
CA MET A 66 5.03 13.00 12.14
C MET A 66 4.23 14.29 12.08
N THR A 67 4.67 15.24 11.25
CA THR A 67 3.96 16.50 11.05
C THR A 67 3.01 16.42 9.86
N HIS A 68 2.03 17.32 9.83
CA HIS A 68 1.11 17.45 8.69
C HIS A 68 1.85 17.75 7.37
N GLU A 69 2.97 18.49 7.43
CA GLU A 69 3.77 18.78 6.24
C GLU A 69 4.54 17.55 5.77
N ASP A 70 5.09 16.75 6.69
CA ASP A 70 5.75 15.49 6.35
C ASP A 70 4.76 14.51 5.71
N ASP A 71 3.58 14.37 6.30
CA ASP A 71 2.51 13.52 5.79
C ASP A 71 2.07 13.96 4.38
N ARG A 72 1.81 15.25 4.20
CA ARG A 72 1.45 15.80 2.88
C ARG A 72 2.54 15.54 1.83
N ALA A 73 3.81 15.69 2.21
CA ALA A 73 4.93 15.42 1.31
C ALA A 73 5.01 13.93 0.94
N ASP A 74 4.74 13.05 1.90
CA ASP A 74 4.70 11.61 1.71
C ASP A 74 3.58 11.19 0.77
N LEU A 75 2.37 11.72 0.97
CA LEU A 75 1.23 11.48 0.09
C LEU A 75 1.47 12.03 -1.33
N ALA A 76 2.12 13.18 -1.46
CA ALA A 76 2.50 13.74 -2.76
C ALA A 76 3.53 12.87 -3.49
N ARG A 77 4.49 12.30 -2.75
CA ARG A 77 5.45 11.32 -3.28
C ARG A 77 4.74 10.07 -3.77
N HIS A 78 3.87 9.47 -2.95
CA HIS A 78 3.09 8.30 -3.34
C HIS A 78 2.20 8.55 -4.57
N ALA A 79 1.55 9.71 -4.65
CA ALA A 79 0.78 10.09 -5.83
C ALA A 79 1.65 10.19 -7.09
N ALA A 80 2.88 10.70 -6.98
CA ALA A 80 3.82 10.76 -8.10
C ALA A 80 4.33 9.37 -8.52
N GLU A 81 4.66 8.51 -7.55
CA GLU A 81 5.10 7.13 -7.78
C GLU A 81 4.02 6.30 -8.51
N MET A 82 2.74 6.52 -8.19
CA MET A 82 1.63 5.88 -8.88
C MET A 82 1.48 6.31 -10.34
N GLU A 83 1.81 7.55 -10.70
CA GLU A 83 1.79 8.01 -12.09
C GLU A 83 2.92 7.39 -12.92
N THR A 84 4.06 7.09 -12.30
CA THR A 84 5.23 6.47 -12.95
C THR A 84 5.30 4.94 -12.79
N HIS A 85 4.34 4.33 -12.07
CA HIS A 85 4.29 2.90 -11.73
C HIS A 85 5.53 2.42 -10.95
N GLU A 86 6.05 3.28 -10.08
CA GLU A 86 7.14 2.97 -9.17
C GLU A 86 6.64 2.19 -7.94
N SER A 87 5.53 2.63 -7.35
CA SER A 87 4.84 2.00 -6.23
C SER A 87 3.35 2.38 -6.29
N PHE A 88 2.53 1.75 -5.45
CA PHE A 88 1.12 2.11 -5.34
C PHE A 88 0.63 2.14 -3.89
N ASN A 89 -0.03 3.24 -3.53
CA ASN A 89 -0.73 3.39 -2.25
C ASN A 89 -2.21 3.74 -2.50
N TYR A 90 -3.09 2.81 -2.15
CA TYR A 90 -4.54 2.98 -2.23
C TYR A 90 -5.12 3.25 -0.86
N ALA A 91 -5.78 4.39 -0.70
CA ALA A 91 -6.52 4.72 0.51
C ALA A 91 -7.93 4.09 0.47
N LEU A 92 -8.33 3.48 1.58
CA LEU A 92 -9.68 2.97 1.84
C LEU A 92 -10.54 4.10 2.42
N PHE A 93 -11.66 4.39 1.78
CA PHE A 93 -12.61 5.41 2.20
C PHE A 93 -14.00 4.84 2.44
N ASP A 94 -14.80 5.57 3.23
CA ASP A 94 -16.25 5.46 3.21
C ASP A 94 -16.87 6.05 1.92
N THR A 95 -18.19 5.91 1.75
CA THR A 95 -18.90 6.27 0.51
C THR A 95 -18.64 7.70 0.08
N ASP A 96 -18.66 8.64 1.03
CA ASP A 96 -18.59 10.08 0.80
C ASP A 96 -17.16 10.63 0.95
N GLU A 97 -16.15 9.76 1.12
CA GLU A 97 -14.75 10.12 1.40
C GLU A 97 -14.61 11.11 2.58
N THR A 98 -15.40 10.88 3.64
CA THR A 98 -15.34 11.67 4.89
C THR A 98 -14.34 11.11 5.89
N ALA A 99 -13.89 9.87 5.71
CA ALA A 99 -12.87 9.23 6.52
C ALA A 99 -11.96 8.33 5.68
N LEU A 100 -10.65 8.42 5.91
CA LEU A 100 -9.68 7.41 5.48
C LEU A 100 -9.63 6.34 6.58
N LEU A 101 -9.85 5.09 6.18
CA LEU A 101 -10.07 3.96 7.09
C LEU A 101 -8.99 2.89 6.99
N GLY A 102 -7.98 3.09 6.15
CA GLY A 102 -6.90 2.15 5.90
C GLY A 102 -6.17 2.42 4.59
N CYS A 103 -5.10 1.68 4.34
CA CYS A 103 -4.36 1.73 3.08
C CYS A 103 -3.98 0.33 2.59
N VAL A 104 -3.78 0.20 1.28
CA VAL A 104 -3.19 -0.97 0.61
C VAL A 104 -1.97 -0.49 -0.17
N TYR A 105 -0.81 -1.07 0.15
CA TYR A 105 0.47 -0.83 -0.51
C TYR A 105 0.77 -1.98 -1.47
N ILE A 106 1.24 -1.65 -2.67
CA ILE A 106 1.66 -2.61 -3.70
C ILE A 106 2.99 -2.09 -4.27
N ASP A 107 4.06 -2.75 -3.91
CA ASP A 107 5.43 -2.33 -4.20
C ASP A 107 6.13 -3.36 -5.10
N PRO A 108 7.09 -2.95 -5.93
CA PRO A 108 8.01 -3.88 -6.56
C PRO A 108 8.74 -4.68 -5.46
N PRO A 109 9.15 -5.93 -5.75
CA PRO A 109 9.75 -6.76 -4.73
C PRO A 109 11.13 -6.22 -4.35
N GLU A 110 11.40 -6.07 -3.05
CA GLU A 110 12.76 -5.79 -2.55
C GLU A 110 13.53 -7.08 -2.26
N LYS A 111 12.82 -8.20 -2.05
CA LYS A 111 13.39 -9.49 -1.67
C LYS A 111 13.11 -10.56 -2.75
N PRO A 112 13.99 -11.57 -2.94
CA PRO A 112 13.81 -12.57 -3.97
C PRO A 112 12.56 -13.44 -3.76
N GLY A 113 12.06 -14.01 -4.86
CA GLY A 113 11.00 -15.03 -4.83
C GLY A 113 9.56 -14.50 -4.92
N ALA A 114 9.38 -13.20 -5.11
CA ALA A 114 8.11 -12.54 -5.40
C ALA A 114 8.29 -11.58 -6.59
N ASP A 115 7.18 -11.18 -7.22
CA ASP A 115 7.12 -10.13 -8.25
C ASP A 115 6.37 -8.87 -7.80
N ALA A 116 5.83 -8.87 -6.58
CA ALA A 116 5.34 -7.71 -5.85
C ALA A 116 5.32 -8.00 -4.34
N GLU A 117 5.38 -6.94 -3.55
CA GLU A 117 5.22 -6.96 -2.09
C GLU A 117 4.00 -6.12 -1.71
N ILE A 118 3.08 -6.72 -0.98
CA ILE A 118 1.75 -6.17 -0.76
C ILE A 118 1.43 -6.24 0.72
N SER A 119 0.99 -5.12 1.28
CA SER A 119 0.52 -5.06 2.66
C SER A 119 -0.64 -4.09 2.79
N TRP A 120 -1.49 -4.28 3.79
CA TRP A 120 -2.60 -3.39 4.04
C TRP A 120 -2.92 -3.33 5.51
N TRP A 121 -3.64 -2.28 5.90
CA TRP A 121 -4.11 -2.07 7.25
C TRP A 121 -5.45 -1.34 7.24
N VAL A 122 -6.18 -1.45 8.34
CA VAL A 122 -7.33 -0.60 8.65
C VAL A 122 -7.08 0.16 9.96
N VAL A 123 -7.79 1.28 10.15
CA VAL A 123 -7.77 2.05 11.40
C VAL A 123 -8.21 1.22 12.60
N ASP A 124 -7.83 1.64 13.81
CA ASP A 124 -8.08 0.92 15.06
C ASP A 124 -9.52 0.49 15.28
N GLU A 125 -10.46 1.36 14.94
CA GLU A 125 -11.89 1.15 15.07
C GLU A 125 -12.43 0.06 14.14
N CYS A 126 -11.70 -0.25 13.06
CA CYS A 126 -12.11 -1.21 12.05
C CYS A 126 -11.50 -2.60 12.25
N VAL A 127 -10.55 -2.77 13.18
CA VAL A 127 -9.94 -4.08 13.45
C VAL A 127 -10.96 -5.06 14.03
N GLY A 128 -10.99 -6.28 13.48
CA GLY A 128 -11.91 -7.35 13.84
C GLY A 128 -13.34 -7.14 13.33
N THR A 129 -13.57 -6.13 12.50
CA THR A 129 -14.90 -5.83 11.92
C THR A 129 -15.11 -6.54 10.58
N GLU A 130 -16.36 -6.51 10.10
CA GLU A 130 -16.68 -7.00 8.75
C GLU A 130 -15.97 -6.21 7.64
N LEU A 131 -15.58 -4.95 7.89
CA LEU A 131 -14.83 -4.16 6.91
C LEU A 131 -13.41 -4.67 6.75
N GLU A 132 -12.71 -5.00 7.84
CA GLU A 132 -11.38 -5.61 7.75
C GLU A 132 -11.45 -6.96 7.04
N ALA A 133 -12.42 -7.81 7.41
CA ALA A 133 -12.62 -9.09 6.74
C ALA A 133 -12.92 -8.94 5.24
N ALA A 134 -13.73 -7.94 4.87
CA ALA A 134 -14.02 -7.66 3.47
C ALA A 134 -12.79 -7.17 2.70
N LEU A 135 -11.91 -6.39 3.33
CA LEU A 135 -10.64 -5.97 2.73
C LEU A 135 -9.66 -7.16 2.59
N ASP A 136 -9.56 -8.00 3.62
CA ASP A 136 -8.75 -9.22 3.62
C ASP A 136 -9.14 -10.18 2.50
N ASP A 137 -10.44 -10.33 2.21
CA ASP A 137 -10.94 -11.13 1.09
C ASP A 137 -10.76 -10.42 -0.27
N LEU A 138 -10.91 -9.09 -0.31
CA LEU A 138 -10.84 -8.29 -1.53
C LEU A 138 -9.43 -8.25 -2.10
N VAL A 139 -8.42 -7.91 -1.28
CA VAL A 139 -7.07 -7.59 -1.78
C VAL A 139 -6.49 -8.75 -2.60
N PRO A 140 -6.43 -10.00 -2.12
CA PRO A 140 -5.86 -11.10 -2.89
C PRO A 140 -6.61 -11.38 -4.19
N ARG A 141 -7.96 -11.30 -4.16
CA ARG A 141 -8.79 -11.49 -5.35
C ARG A 141 -8.55 -10.38 -6.38
N TRP A 142 -8.54 -9.13 -5.94
CA TRP A 142 -8.31 -7.97 -6.77
C TRP A 142 -6.93 -8.02 -7.45
N ILE A 143 -5.89 -8.39 -6.69
CA ILE A 143 -4.54 -8.60 -7.23
C ILE A 143 -4.54 -9.68 -8.30
N ALA A 144 -5.20 -10.82 -8.07
CA ALA A 144 -5.24 -11.92 -9.04
C ALA A 144 -6.04 -11.59 -10.32
N GLU A 145 -7.03 -10.71 -10.23
CA GLU A 145 -7.92 -10.36 -11.36
C GLU A 145 -7.37 -9.21 -12.21
N ASP A 146 -6.82 -8.17 -11.58
CA ASP A 146 -6.53 -6.89 -12.23
C ASP A 146 -5.03 -6.62 -12.41
N TRP A 147 -4.16 -7.31 -11.66
CA TRP A 147 -2.72 -7.05 -11.68
C TRP A 147 -1.96 -8.12 -12.47
N PRO A 148 -0.96 -7.73 -13.30
CA PRO A 148 -0.19 -8.66 -14.11
C PRO A 148 0.94 -9.30 -13.27
N LEU A 149 0.57 -9.92 -12.15
CA LEU A 149 1.48 -10.51 -11.17
C LEU A 149 1.26 -12.02 -11.11
N ASP A 150 2.35 -12.79 -11.18
CA ASP A 150 2.34 -14.25 -11.09
C ASP A 150 2.57 -14.74 -9.65
N ARG A 151 3.33 -13.98 -8.85
CA ARG A 151 3.82 -14.37 -7.53
C ARG A 151 3.81 -13.21 -6.52
N PRO A 152 2.64 -12.58 -6.28
CA PRO A 152 2.54 -11.54 -5.26
C PRO A 152 2.86 -12.13 -3.88
N ARG A 153 3.50 -11.34 -3.02
CA ARG A 153 3.72 -11.68 -1.61
C ARG A 153 2.92 -10.74 -0.73
N TYR A 154 2.08 -11.30 0.13
CA TYR A 154 1.31 -10.54 1.12
C TYR A 154 2.07 -10.48 2.46
N VAL A 155 2.84 -9.41 2.68
CA VAL A 155 3.67 -9.22 3.88
C VAL A 155 2.79 -8.89 5.08
N GLY A 156 3.00 -9.60 6.19
CA GLY A 156 2.13 -9.59 7.37
C GLY A 156 0.97 -10.60 7.31
N ARG A 157 0.79 -11.31 6.18
CA ARG A 157 -0.22 -12.36 5.99
C ARG A 157 0.41 -13.72 5.68
N ASP A 158 1.06 -13.85 4.52
CA ASP A 158 1.72 -15.09 4.09
C ASP A 158 3.12 -15.25 4.70
N LEU A 159 3.77 -14.13 4.99
CA LEU A 159 5.10 -14.03 5.55
C LEU A 159 5.10 -12.93 6.60
N THR A 160 5.60 -13.20 7.80
CA THR A 160 5.71 -12.15 8.84
C THR A 160 6.73 -11.09 8.43
N TRP A 161 6.59 -9.87 8.94
CA TRP A 161 7.56 -8.79 8.74
C TRP A 161 8.98 -9.18 9.14
N ASP A 162 9.15 -9.87 10.28
CA ASP A 162 10.45 -10.37 10.71
C ASP A 162 11.07 -11.36 9.71
N ALA A 163 10.26 -12.27 9.17
CA ALA A 163 10.74 -13.24 8.20
C ALA A 163 11.05 -12.58 6.85
N TRP A 164 10.29 -11.55 6.45
CA TRP A 164 10.57 -10.74 5.28
C TRP A 164 11.87 -9.95 5.41
N MET A 165 12.08 -9.26 6.54
CA MET A 165 13.31 -8.50 6.81
C MET A 165 14.55 -9.40 6.84
N ALA A 166 14.41 -10.67 7.24
CA ALA A 166 15.48 -11.65 7.26
C ALA A 166 15.88 -12.18 5.86
N LEU A 167 15.09 -11.91 4.81
CA LEU A 167 15.46 -12.24 3.44
C LEU A 167 16.58 -11.31 2.94
N PRO A 168 17.47 -11.80 2.07
CA PRO A 168 18.47 -10.95 1.43
C PRO A 168 17.81 -9.95 0.48
N ASP A 169 18.38 -8.76 0.35
CA ASP A 169 17.92 -7.75 -0.60
C ASP A 169 18.23 -8.17 -2.05
N LEU A 170 17.38 -7.76 -2.97
CA LEU A 170 17.70 -7.79 -4.39
C LEU A 170 18.82 -6.78 -4.69
N PRO A 171 19.68 -7.07 -5.69
CA PRO A 171 20.70 -6.12 -6.11
C PRO A 171 20.06 -4.81 -6.61
N SER A 172 20.59 -3.68 -6.17
CA SER A 172 20.26 -2.34 -6.69
C SER A 172 20.70 -2.13 -8.13
#